data_AF-A0A972CEF8-F1
#
_entry.id   AF-A0A972CEF8-F1
#
_cell.length_a   1.000
_cell.length_b   1.000
_cell.length_c   1.000
_cell.angle_alpha   90.00
_cell.angle_beta   90.00
_cell.angle_gamma   90.00
#
_symmetry.space_group_name_H-M   'P 1'
#
loop_
_entity.id
_entity.type
_entity.pdbx_description
1 polymer ?
#
loop_
_entity_poly.entity_id
_entity_poly.type
_entity_poly.pdbx_seq_one_letter_code
_entity_poly.pdbx_strand_id
1 'polypeptide(L)' 'MPTRLTRRGVGLRPVNDLYGDRVALVGNVNCGLFRTGTEEECTADIRRSLRDGMKRGTGYIFSTSNCVYTGMPLKGMI' A
#
# COMPACT_ATOMS: atom_id res chain seq x y z
N MET A 1 -17.31 -13.17 1.16
CA MET A 1 -17.23 -12.07 0.17
C MET A 1 -15.76 -11.85 -0.16
N PRO A 2 -15.26 -12.13 -1.37
CA PRO A 2 -13.85 -11.94 -1.67
C PRO A 2 -13.56 -10.44 -1.66
N THR A 3 -12.54 -10.05 -0.91
CA THR A 3 -11.95 -8.70 -0.98
C THR A 3 -11.73 -8.35 -2.44
N ARG A 4 -12.39 -7.31 -2.96
CA ARG A 4 -12.30 -6.94 -4.38
C ARG A 4 -10.82 -6.84 -4.76
N LEU A 5 -10.36 -7.79 -5.56
CA LEU A 5 -9.03 -7.79 -6.15
C LEU A 5 -8.96 -6.54 -7.03
N THR A 6 -8.20 -5.56 -6.57
CA THR A 6 -7.81 -4.43 -7.40
C THR A 6 -6.77 -4.92 -8.39
N ARG A 7 -6.52 -4.15 -9.46
CA ARG A 7 -5.42 -4.41 -10.40
C ARG A 7 -4.03 -4.45 -9.71
N ARG A 8 -3.95 -4.12 -8.41
CA ARG A 8 -2.79 -4.12 -7.52
C ARG A 8 -2.86 -5.21 -6.41
N GLY A 9 -3.74 -6.20 -6.57
CA GLY A 9 -4.00 -7.22 -5.54
C GLY A 9 -5.04 -6.75 -4.52
N VAL A 10 -4.79 -6.95 -3.23
CA VAL A 10 -5.78 -6.73 -2.16
C VAL A 10 -5.96 -5.24 -1.83
N GLY A 11 -7.20 -4.75 -1.84
CA GLY A 11 -7.52 -3.37 -1.42
C GLY A 11 -7.49 -3.19 0.09
N LEU A 12 -6.80 -2.16 0.59
CA LEU A 12 -6.72 -1.87 2.04
C LEU A 12 -8.06 -1.49 2.66
N ARG A 13 -8.85 -0.64 1.98
CA ARG A 13 -10.16 -0.19 2.49
C ARG A 13 -11.13 -1.34 2.84
N PRO A 14 -11.42 -2.29 1.94
CA PRO A 14 -12.29 -3.41 2.29
C PRO A 14 -11.68 -4.34 3.34
N VAL A 15 -10.36 -4.51 3.39
CA VAL A 15 -9.71 -5.30 4.45
C VAL A 15 -9.83 -4.62 5.81
N ASN A 16 -9.66 -3.30 5.85
CA ASN A 16 -9.84 -2.50 7.05
C ASN A 16 -11.28 -2.60 7.56
N ASP A 17 -12.26 -2.55 6.65
CA ASP A 17 -13.68 -2.69 7.00
C ASP A 17 -14.05 -4.07 7.56
N LEU A 18 -13.36 -5.12 7.10
CA LEU A 18 -13.64 -6.50 7.53
C LEU A 18 -12.84 -6.93 8.77
N TYR A 19 -11.61 -6.46 8.91
CA TYR A 19 -10.65 -7.04 9.87
C TYR A 19 -9.84 -5.99 10.65
N GLY A 20 -9.95 -4.70 10.34
CA GLY A 20 -9.12 -3.65 10.93
C GLY A 20 -9.34 -3.42 12.43
N ASP A 21 -10.36 -4.04 13.01
CA ASP A 21 -10.66 -4.08 14.44
C ASP A 21 -10.03 -5.29 15.17
N ARG A 22 -9.55 -6.29 14.44
CA ARG A 22 -9.02 -7.55 14.98
C ARG A 22 -7.53 -7.74 14.76
N VAL A 23 -6.99 -7.17 13.68
CA VAL A 23 -5.56 -7.30 13.32
C VAL A 23 -4.99 -5.99 12.81
N ALA A 24 -3.68 -5.83 12.98
CA ALA A 24 -2.95 -4.75 12.32
C ALA A 24 -2.79 -5.05 10.82
N LEU A 25 -2.85 -3.99 10.01
CA LEU A 25 -2.62 -4.05 8.56
C LEU A 25 -1.24 -3.49 8.23
N VAL A 26 -0.53 -4.15 7.31
CA VAL A 26 0.79 -3.72 6.82
C VAL A 26 0.73 -3.65 5.29
N GLY A 27 1.31 -2.62 4.68
CA GLY A 27 1.30 -2.42 3.22
C GLY A 27 0.67 -1.09 2.84
N ASN A 28 0.08 -0.89 1.65
CA ASN A 28 0.12 -1.70 0.44
C ASN A 28 0.48 -0.78 -0.75
N VAL A 29 1.61 -0.08 -0.63
CA VAL A 29 2.17 0.76 -1.71
C VAL A 29 2.78 -0.15 -2.77
N ASN A 30 2.43 0.06 -4.04
CA ASN A 30 2.95 -0.75 -5.14
C ASN A 30 4.44 -0.48 -5.38
N CYS A 31 5.29 -1.45 -5.04
CA CYS A 31 6.74 -1.36 -5.20
C CYS A 31 7.19 -1.17 -6.66
N GLY A 32 6.38 -1.61 -7.63
CA GLY A 32 6.69 -1.44 -9.06
C GLY A 32 6.72 0.02 -9.50
N LEU A 33 5.98 0.91 -8.81
CA LEU A 33 5.95 2.34 -9.15
C LEU A 33 7.30 3.02 -8.94
N PHE A 34 8.08 2.58 -7.94
CA PHE A 34 9.42 3.15 -7.71
C PHE A 34 10.40 2.86 -8.85
N ARG A 35 10.12 1.84 -9.69
CA ARG A 35 10.98 1.46 -10.82
C ARG A 35 10.49 2.01 -12.15
N THR A 36 9.18 1.95 -12.40
CA THR A 36 8.61 2.22 -13.73
C THR A 36 7.56 3.33 -13.75
N GLY A 37 7.13 3.79 -12.58
CA GLY A 37 6.12 4.84 -12.48
C GLY A 37 6.74 6.24 -12.43
N THR A 38 5.90 7.25 -12.61
CA THR A 38 6.30 8.64 -12.35
C THR A 38 6.26 8.97 -10.85
N GLU A 39 6.87 10.09 -10.47
CA GLU A 39 6.84 10.58 -9.10
C GLU A 39 5.40 10.89 -8.64
N GLU A 40 4.56 11.39 -9.54
CA GLU A 40 3.15 11.67 -9.29
C GLU A 40 2.35 10.39 -9.07
N GLU A 41 2.58 9.35 -9.89
CA GLU A 41 1.94 8.05 -9.72
C GLU A 41 2.32 7.39 -8.39
N CYS A 42 3.60 7.49 -8.03
CA CYS A 42 4.13 7.02 -6.75
C CYS A 42 3.47 7.77 -5.58
N THR A 43 3.47 9.10 -5.63
CA THR A 43 2.85 9.96 -4.61
C THR A 43 1.35 9.69 -4.47
N ALA A 44 0.65 9.48 -5.59
CA ALA A 44 -0.77 9.16 -5.59
C ALA A 44 -1.05 7.81 -4.91
N ASP A 45 -0.21 6.80 -5.14
CA ASP A 45 -0.36 5.48 -4.51
C ASP A 45 0.01 5.49 -3.02
N ILE A 46 1.03 6.25 -2.62
CA ILE A 46 1.36 6.52 -1.21
C ILE A 46 0.17 7.16 -0.51
N ARG A 47 -0.37 8.26 -1.06
CA ARG A 47 -1.54 8.95 -0.50
C ARG A 47 -2.76 8.04 -0.43
N ARG A 48 -2.98 7.20 -1.44
CA ARG A 48 -4.05 6.17 -1.41
C ARG A 48 -3.84 5.20 -0.26
N SER A 49 -2.63 4.63 -0.13
CA SER A 49 -2.32 3.66 0.91
C SER A 49 -2.53 4.25 2.31
N LEU A 50 -2.08 5.48 2.54
CA LEU A 50 -2.30 6.20 3.80
C LEU A 50 -3.79 6.41 4.07
N ARG A 51 -4.56 6.96 3.11
CA ARG A 51 -6.01 7.20 3.29
C ARG A 51 -6.80 5.93 3.59
N ASP A 52 -6.44 4.81 2.96
CA ASP A 52 -7.16 3.55 3.13
C ASP A 52 -6.72 2.77 4.37
N GLY A 53 -5.41 2.72 4.64
CA GLY A 53 -4.84 2.06 5.80
C GLY A 53 -5.17 2.78 7.11
N MET A 54 -5.10 4.11 7.13
CA MET A 54 -5.37 4.92 8.32
C MET A 54 -6.86 5.19 8.56
N LYS A 55 -7.79 4.54 7.83
CA LYS A 55 -9.24 4.81 7.94
C LYS A 55 -9.77 4.78 9.38
N ARG A 56 -9.24 3.90 10.24
CA ARG A 56 -9.61 3.78 11.67
C ARG A 56 -8.77 4.63 12.62
N GLY A 57 -7.70 5.27 12.14
CA GLY A 57 -6.74 6.02 12.95
C GLY A 57 -5.74 5.17 13.76
N THR A 58 -5.84 3.84 13.73
CA THR A 58 -4.91 2.92 14.41
C THR A 58 -4.79 1.58 13.67
N GLY A 59 -3.79 0.78 14.04
CA GLY A 59 -3.62 -0.58 13.52
C GLY A 59 -3.13 -0.66 12.08
N TYR A 60 -2.38 0.34 11.60
CA TYR A 60 -1.82 0.36 10.25
C TYR A 60 -0.34 0.73 10.26
N ILE A 61 0.49 -0.13 9.65
CA ILE A 61 1.91 0.09 9.40
C ILE A 61 2.08 0.37 7.91
N PHE A 62 2.49 1.60 7.60
CA PHE A 62 2.78 2.00 6.24
C PHE A 62 3.98 1.20 5.70
N SER A 63 3.76 0.48 4.60
CA SER A 63 4.81 -0.32 3.97
C SER A 63 4.49 -0.57 2.49
N THR A 64 5.46 -1.09 1.77
CA THR A 64 5.31 -1.56 0.40
C THR A 64 4.61 -2.92 0.35
N SER A 65 4.07 -3.27 -0.82
CA SER A 65 3.39 -4.55 -1.07
C SER A 65 4.35 -5.74 -1.19
N ASN A 66 5.65 -5.48 -1.39
CA ASN A 66 6.69 -6.46 -1.58
C ASN A 66 8.06 -5.89 -1.14
N CYS A 67 9.08 -6.73 -1.08
CA CYS A 67 10.42 -6.37 -0.68
C CYS A 67 11.13 -5.49 -1.71
N VAL A 68 11.93 -4.56 -1.20
CA VAL A 68 12.99 -3.90 -1.96
C VAL A 68 14.04 -4.93 -2.37
N TYR A 69 14.54 -4.85 -3.60
CA TYR A 69 15.62 -5.71 -4.09
C TYR A 69 16.74 -4.88 -4.72
N THR A 70 17.94 -5.47 -4.84
CA THR A 70 19.18 -4.79 -5.23
C THR A 70 19.12 -4.06 -6.58
N GLY A 71 18.22 -4.45 -7.48
CA GLY A 71 18.06 -3.81 -8.79
C GLY A 71 17.07 -2.63 -8.82
N MET A 72 16.56 -2.17 -7.68
CA MET A 72 15.68 -1.00 -7.62
C MET A 72 16.46 0.31 -7.44
N PRO A 73 16.06 1.40 -8.11
CA PRO A 73 16.70 2.70 -7.94
C PRO A 73 16.44 3.27 -6.55
N LEU A 74 17.49 3.75 -5.89
CA LEU A 74 17.42 4.38 -4.56
C LEU A 74 16.58 5.65 -4.54
N LYS A 75 16.61 6.45 -5.61
CA LYS A 75 15.95 7.77 -5.68
C LYS A 75 14.45 7.73 -5.33
N GLY A 76 13.75 6.63 -5.64
CA GLY A 76 12.34 6.48 -5.31
C GLY A 76 12.04 6.03 -3.88
N MET A 77 13.08 5.68 -3.09
CA MET A 77 12.94 5.06 -1.76
C MET A 77 13.31 5.99 -0.60
N ILE A 78 13.97 7.10 -0.89
CA ILE A 78 14.41 8.13 0.06
C ILE A 78 13.45 9.32 -0.04
#